data_AF-A0A4U9HF61-F1
#
_entry.id   AF-A0A4U9HF61-F1
#
_cell.length_a   1.000
_cell.length_b   1.000
_cell.length_c   1.000
_cell.angle_alpha   90.00
_cell.angle_beta   90.00
_cell.angle_gamma   90.00
#
_symmetry.space_group_name_H-M   'P 1'
#
loop_
_entity.id
_entity.type
_entity.pdbx_description
1 polymer ?
#
loop_
_entity_poly.entity_id
_entity_poly.type
_entity_poly.pdbx_seq_one_letter_code
_entity_poly.pdbx_strand_id
1 'polypeptide(L)' 'MRNEWIVQGDFEPESGYKAMHQILSQKHRPTAVFCGGDIMAMGAICAADELGPARTAGYFSDRL' A
#
# COMPACT_ATOMS: atom_id res chain seq x y z
N MET A 1 -5.07 -15.92 11.15
CA MET A 1 -5.05 -14.64 10.40
C MET A 1 -5.20 -13.50 11.40
N ARG A 2 -4.42 -12.42 11.29
CA ARG A 2 -4.70 -11.18 12.05
C ARG A 2 -5.73 -10.40 11.25
N ASN A 3 -6.97 -10.29 11.74
CA ASN A 3 -8.03 -9.55 11.04
C ASN A 3 -7.66 -8.07 10.81
N GLU A 4 -6.75 -7.53 11.61
CA GLU A 4 -6.21 -6.17 11.50
C GLU A 4 -5.48 -5.92 10.17
N TRP A 5 -5.07 -6.96 9.44
CA TRP A 5 -4.39 -6.84 8.14
C TRP A 5 -5.32 -7.00 6.95
N ILE A 6 -6.60 -7.23 7.21
CA ILE A 6 -7.63 -7.35 6.18
C ILE A 6 -8.35 -6.01 6.14
N VAL A 7 -8.10 -5.25 5.07
CA VAL A 7 -8.82 -4.01 4.80
C VAL A 7 -9.65 -4.22 3.54
N GLN A 8 -10.94 -3.90 3.62
CA GLN A 8 -11.82 -3.91 2.45
C GLN A 8 -11.75 -2.58 1.73
N GLY A 9 -11.75 -2.63 0.41
CA GLY A 9 -11.81 -1.46 -0.46
C GLY A 9 -12.67 -1.75 -1.68
N ASP A 10 -12.95 -0.71 -2.45
CA ASP A 10 -13.99 -0.72 -3.48
C ASP A 10 -13.41 -0.82 -4.90
N PHE A 11 -12.26 -1.51 -5.06
CA PHE A 11 -11.51 -1.64 -6.33
C PHE A 11 -11.00 -0.31 -6.92
N GLU A 12 -11.17 0.81 -6.22
CA GLU A 12 -10.65 2.11 -6.59
C GLU A 12 -9.21 2.33 -6.09
N PRO A 13 -8.40 3.16 -6.78
CA PRO A 13 -7.02 3.40 -6.38
C PRO A 13 -6.93 4.08 -5.00
N GLU A 14 -7.87 4.97 -4.69
CA GLU A 14 -7.93 5.64 -3.38
C GLU A 14 -8.19 4.64 -2.24
N SER A 15 -9.00 3.60 -2.50
CA SER A 15 -9.26 2.54 -1.52
C SER A 15 -7.99 1.73 -1.21
N GLY A 16 -7.17 1.43 -2.23
CA GLY A 16 -5.88 0.75 -2.07
C GLY A 16 -4.87 1.59 -1.29
N TYR A 17 -4.83 2.90 -1.55
CA TYR A 17 -3.97 3.85 -0.82
C TYR A 17 -4.33 3.90 0.68
N LYS A 18 -5.63 4.11 1.00
CA LYS A 18 -6.11 4.14 2.39
C LYS A 18 -5.85 2.81 3.12
N ALA A 19 -6.08 1.69 2.45
CA ALA A 19 -5.84 0.35 3.01
C ALA A 19 -4.38 0.13 3.37
N MET A 20 -3.45 0.45 2.47
CA MET A 20 -2.02 0.34 2.75
C MET A 20 -1.59 1.31 3.87
N HIS A 21 -2.12 2.54 3.89
CA HIS A 21 -1.84 3.50 4.95
C HIS A 21 -2.24 2.95 6.33
N GLN A 22 -3.42 2.33 6.44
CA GLN A 22 -3.88 1.70 7.68
C GLN A 22 -3.00 0.52 8.09
N ILE A 23 -2.51 -0.28 7.14
CA ILE A 23 -1.62 -1.43 7.39
C ILE A 23 -0.24 -0.96 7.85
N LEU A 24 0.36 0.03 7.19
CA LEU A 24 1.71 0.54 7.50
C LEU A 24 1.78 1.39 8.77
N SER A 25 0.64 1.95 9.20
CA SER A 25 0.49 2.67 10.47
C SER A 25 0.54 1.75 11.69
N GLN A 26 0.41 0.43 11.50
CA GLN A 26 0.48 -0.53 12.60
C GLN A 26 1.93 -0.73 13.07
N LYS A 27 2.09 -1.00 14.38
CA LYS A 27 3.40 -1.28 14.99
C LYS A 27 4.10 -2.50 14.38
N HIS A 28 3.31 -3.47 13.91
CA HIS A 28 3.82 -4.68 13.27
C HIS A 28 3.46 -4.67 11.79
N ARG A 29 4.41 -4.24 10.97
CA ARG A 29 4.24 -4.07 9.52
C ARG A 29 4.39 -5.42 8.81
N PRO A 30 3.47 -5.79 7.92
CA PRO A 30 3.64 -6.97 7.09
C PRO A 30 4.78 -6.76 6.09
N THR A 31 5.46 -7.85 5.71
CA THR A 31 6.52 -7.84 4.68
C THR A 31 5.98 -7.99 3.26
N ALA A 32 4.72 -8.41 3.12
CA ALA A 32 4.01 -8.56 1.86
C ALA A 32 2.51 -8.31 2.08
N VAL A 33 1.85 -7.72 1.08
CA VAL A 33 0.40 -7.55 1.04
C VAL A 33 -0.16 -8.16 -0.23
N PHE A 34 -1.40 -8.60 -0.19
CA PHE A 34 -2.14 -9.03 -1.37
C PHE A 34 -3.17 -7.96 -1.72
N CYS A 35 -3.18 -7.51 -2.96
CA CYS A 35 -4.14 -6.53 -3.45
C CYS A 35 -5.28 -7.24 -4.19
N GLY A 36 -6.52 -6.79 -3.96
CA GLY A 36 -7.70 -7.34 -4.64
C GLY A 36 -7.81 -7.01 -6.13
N GLY A 37 -6.91 -6.17 -6.66
CA GLY A 37 -6.83 -5.78 -8.06
C GLY A 37 -5.58 -4.93 -8.35
N ASP A 38 -5.27 -4.77 -9.63
CA ASP A 38 -4.17 -3.95 -10.16
C ASP A 38 -4.34 -2.45 -9.84
N ILE A 39 -5.56 -1.92 -9.98
CA ILE A 39 -5.88 -0.54 -9.64
C ILE A 39 -5.66 -0.25 -8.15
N MET A 40 -6.09 -1.15 -7.27
CA MET A 40 -5.81 -1.02 -5.83
C MET A 40 -4.32 -1.18 -5.52
N ALA A 41 -3.61 -2.06 -6.24
CA ALA A 41 -2.17 -2.23 -6.08
C ALA A 41 -1.41 -0.94 -6.40
N MET A 42 -1.82 -0.19 -7.43
CA MET A 42 -1.24 1.12 -7.74
C MET A 42 -1.38 2.11 -6.59
N GLY A 43 -2.57 2.20 -5.98
CA GLY A 43 -2.79 3.05 -4.80
C GLY A 43 -1.97 2.61 -3.58
N ALA A 44 -1.89 1.29 -3.36
CA ALA A 44 -1.11 0.71 -2.28
C ALA A 44 0.40 0.96 -2.43
N ILE A 45 0.94 0.88 -3.65
CA ILE A 45 2.34 1.21 -3.94
C ILE A 45 2.63 2.67 -3.61
N CYS A 46 1.72 3.59 -3.99
CA CYS A 46 1.87 5.01 -3.70
C CYS A 46 1.93 5.29 -2.18
N ALA A 47 1.03 4.69 -1.40
CA ALA A 47 1.05 4.79 0.07
C ALA A 47 2.30 4.15 0.69
N ALA A 48 2.79 3.04 0.13
CA ALA A 48 4.00 2.37 0.60
C ALA A 48 5.28 3.18 0.33
N ASP A 49 5.33 3.88 -0.80
CA ASP A 49 6.42 4.82 -1.12
C ASP A 49 6.45 6.00 -0.14
N GLU A 50 5.28 6.52 0.22
CA GLU A 50 5.15 7.66 1.14
C GLU A 50 5.45 7.30 2.61
N LEU A 51 5.08 6.11 3.08
CA LEU A 51 5.11 5.72 4.51
C LEU A 51 6.17 4.67 4.86
N GLY A 52 6.84 4.09 3.86
CA GLY A 52 7.81 3.01 4.04
C GLY A 52 9.13 3.47 4.68
N PRO A 53 9.70 2.74 5.65
CA PRO A 53 10.93 3.14 6.36
C PRO A 53 12.24 2.87 5.59
N ALA A 54 12.22 2.55 4.30
CA ALA A 54 13.45 2.27 3.58
C ALA A 54 13.31 2.43 2.06
N ARG A 55 14.05 3.44 1.58
CA ARG A 55 14.64 3.58 0.23
C ARG A 55 13.84 4.39 -0.79
N THR A 56 14.11 5.69 -0.72
CA THR A 56 14.48 6.51 -1.88
C THR A 56 13.37 6.68 -2.91
N ALA A 57 12.64 7.79 -2.77
CA ALA A 57 12.11 8.57 -3.88
C ALA A 57 12.99 8.40 -5.13
N GLY A 58 12.53 7.66 -6.14
CA GLY A 58 13.34 7.49 -7.35
C GLY A 58 12.89 6.47 -8.39
N TYR A 59 12.06 5.47 -8.08
CA TYR A 59 11.78 4.42 -9.07
C TYR A 59 10.66 4.71 -10.07
N PHE A 60 9.82 5.72 -9.84
CA PHE A 60 8.69 6.03 -10.73
C PHE A 60 8.78 7.37 -11.47
N SER A 61 9.72 8.27 -11.11
CA SER A 61 9.88 9.56 -11.79
C SER A 61 10.87 9.53 -12.97
N ASP A 62 11.60 8.42 -13.18
CA ASP A 62 12.73 8.36 -14.13
C ASP A 62 12.44 7.50 -15.38
N ARG A 63 11.15 7.32 -15.73
CA ARG A 63 10.73 6.54 -16.91
C ARG A 63 9.65 7.22 -17.78
N LEU A 64 9.52 8.55 -17.71
CA LEU A 64 8.75 9.32 -18.69
C LEU A 64 9.67 10.24 -19.49
#